data_AF-A0A1B6W1A6-F1
#
_entry.id   AF-A0A1B6W1A6-F1
#
_cell.length_a   1.000
_cell.length_b   1.000
_cell.length_c   1.000
_cell.angle_alpha   90.00
_cell.angle_beta   90.00
_cell.angle_gamma   90.00
#
_symmetry.space_group_name_H-M   'P 1'
#
loop_
_entity.id
_entity.type
_entity.pdbx_description
1 polymer ?
#
loop_
_entity_poly.entity_id
_entity_poly.type
_entity_poly.pdbx_seq_one_letter_code
_entity_poly.pdbx_strand_id
1 'polypeptide(L)'
;MNSKDFYRYLNTVLSPAMKQVGFVKDKRSIPCWHTGTGERLLYLMVKTGKYPYQPYIGGDFSLYACLRDTDDPPPQAGDLDLDIFEYADETLKQRILAQNRAVYGKIAALDVSHLQNADAEYEILLSQRALTLPSLRFEAETDRPWIEVNKPLLYLDEADIAVWGGIVADVFAVTAIGVRGGIIHNGR
;
A
#
# COMPACT_ATOMS: atom_id res chain seq x y z
N MET A 1 -4.62 15.26 0.71
CA MET A 1 -3.36 14.74 0.15
C MET A 1 -3.63 14.25 -1.26
N ASN A 2 -2.84 14.67 -2.26
CA ASN A 2 -2.94 14.06 -3.60
C ASN A 2 -1.90 12.93 -3.73
N SER A 3 -1.96 12.15 -4.81
CA SER A 3 -1.03 11.03 -5.04
C SER A 3 0.44 11.47 -5.06
N LYS A 4 0.76 12.68 -5.54
CA LYS A 4 2.13 13.20 -5.58
C LYS A 4 2.67 13.48 -4.18
N ASP A 5 1.84 14.01 -3.30
CA ASP A 5 2.20 14.25 -1.89
C ASP A 5 2.30 12.91 -1.14
N PHE A 6 1.34 11.99 -1.33
CA PHE A 6 1.41 10.63 -0.79
C PHE A 6 2.72 9.94 -1.17
N TYR A 7 3.08 9.91 -2.45
CA TYR A 7 4.33 9.31 -2.92
C TYR A 7 5.57 10.01 -2.38
N ARG A 8 5.53 11.34 -2.19
CA ARG A 8 6.64 12.08 -1.58
C ARG A 8 6.84 11.65 -0.13
N TYR A 9 5.78 11.65 0.68
CA TYR A 9 5.85 11.23 2.08
C TYR A 9 6.28 9.79 2.24
N LEU A 10 5.64 8.88 1.49
CA LEU A 10 5.98 7.47 1.54
C LEU A 10 7.44 7.23 1.16
N ASN A 11 7.95 7.92 0.13
CA ASN A 11 9.36 7.85 -0.23
C ASN A 11 10.29 8.32 0.89
N THR A 12 9.96 9.42 1.57
CA THR A 12 10.76 9.92 2.71
C THR A 12 10.84 8.89 3.82
N VAL A 13 9.72 8.23 4.13
CA VAL A 13 9.63 7.24 5.21
C VAL A 13 10.31 5.92 4.81
N LEU A 14 10.10 5.43 3.59
CA LEU A 14 10.60 4.12 3.16
C LEU A 14 12.07 4.12 2.77
N SER A 15 12.59 5.21 2.20
CA SER A 15 13.94 5.19 1.60
C SER A 15 15.05 4.72 2.57
N PRO A 16 15.09 5.14 3.85
CA PRO A 16 16.08 4.65 4.80
C PRO A 16 15.99 3.13 5.03
N ALA A 17 14.78 2.62 5.28
CA ALA A 17 14.54 1.20 5.56
C ALA A 17 14.86 0.34 4.32
N MET A 18 14.41 0.79 3.15
CA MET A 18 14.69 0.12 1.87
C MET A 18 16.18 0.03 1.56
N LYS A 19 16.93 1.11 1.81
CA LYS A 19 18.38 1.09 1.64
C LYS A 19 19.05 0.09 2.59
N GLN A 20 18.57 0.00 3.84
CA GLN A 20 19.12 -0.91 4.84
C GLN A 20 18.94 -2.38 4.44
N VAL A 21 17.83 -2.72 3.79
CA VAL A 21 17.56 -4.10 3.30
C VAL A 21 18.10 -4.37 1.89
N GLY A 22 18.94 -3.48 1.35
CA GLY A 22 19.66 -3.71 0.09
C GLY A 22 18.85 -3.45 -1.19
N PHE A 23 17.80 -2.63 -1.11
CA PHE A 23 17.06 -2.16 -2.27
C PHE A 23 17.61 -0.84 -2.80
N VAL A 24 17.58 -0.70 -4.12
CA VAL A 24 17.91 0.51 -4.86
C VAL A 24 16.62 1.17 -5.32
N LYS A 25 16.53 2.49 -5.18
CA LYS A 25 15.36 3.27 -5.61
C LYS A 25 15.47 3.64 -7.08
N ASP A 26 14.41 3.39 -7.84
CA ASP A 26 14.30 3.81 -9.23
C ASP A 26 13.79 5.26 -9.37
N LYS A 27 14.28 5.98 -10.37
CA LYS A 27 13.85 7.35 -10.67
C LYS A 27 12.52 7.34 -11.44
N ARG A 28 11.40 7.27 -10.72
CA ARG A 28 10.06 7.13 -11.30
C ARG A 28 9.01 8.02 -10.63
N SER A 29 7.88 8.20 -11.30
CA SER A 29 6.73 8.96 -10.78
C SER A 29 6.02 8.23 -9.64
N ILE A 30 6.00 6.90 -9.68
CA ILE A 30 5.52 6.04 -8.60
C ILE A 30 6.71 5.47 -7.80
N PRO A 31 6.57 5.31 -6.48
CA PRO A 31 7.59 4.67 -5.66
C PRO A 31 7.88 3.25 -6.15
N CYS A 32 9.14 3.03 -6.54
CA CYS A 32 9.63 1.82 -7.16
C CYS A 32 11.05 1.57 -6.67
N TRP A 33 11.32 0.32 -6.28
CA TRP A 33 12.62 -0.13 -5.84
C TRP A 33 12.94 -1.47 -6.49
N HIS A 34 14.22 -1.79 -6.60
CA HIS A 34 14.66 -3.10 -7.03
C HIS A 34 15.79 -3.66 -6.18
N THR A 35 15.93 -4.98 -6.18
CA THR A 35 17.10 -5.69 -5.65
C THR A 35 17.42 -6.90 -6.51
N GLY A 36 18.69 -7.30 -6.54
CA GLY A 36 19.11 -8.51 -7.25
C GLY A 36 18.68 -9.77 -6.52
N THR A 37 18.22 -10.77 -7.27
CA THR A 37 17.86 -12.11 -6.76
C THR A 37 18.71 -13.21 -7.38
N GLY A 38 19.86 -12.87 -7.97
CA GLY A 38 20.71 -13.78 -8.75
C GLY A 38 20.72 -13.33 -10.21
N GLU A 39 20.07 -14.12 -11.08
CA GLU A 39 19.99 -13.87 -12.52
C GLU A 39 18.92 -12.84 -12.92
N ARG A 40 18.12 -12.38 -11.95
CA ARG A 40 16.97 -11.48 -12.16
C ARG A 40 16.96 -10.33 -11.17
N LEU A 41 16.19 -9.30 -11.53
CA LEU A 41 15.85 -8.18 -10.66
C LEU A 41 14.43 -8.35 -10.15
N LEU A 42 14.27 -8.27 -8.82
CA LEU A 42 12.98 -8.13 -8.17
C LEU A 42 12.64 -6.65 -8.05
N TYR A 43 11.58 -6.22 -8.72
CA TYR A 43 11.00 -4.89 -8.60
C TYR A 43 9.85 -4.91 -7.60
N LEU A 44 9.80 -3.92 -6.71
CA LEU A 44 8.73 -3.70 -5.74
C LEU A 44 8.21 -2.27 -5.87
N MET A 45 6.89 -2.11 -5.89
CA MET A 45 6.24 -0.85 -6.23
C MET A 45 5.09 -0.55 -5.29
N VAL A 46 4.81 0.73 -5.09
CA VAL A 46 3.63 1.20 -4.34
C VAL A 46 2.80 2.13 -5.21
N LYS A 47 1.49 1.89 -5.26
CA LYS A 47 0.57 2.68 -6.07
C LYS A 47 -0.70 2.99 -5.28
N THR A 48 -1.22 4.20 -5.42
CA THR A 48 -2.56 4.54 -4.90
C THR A 48 -3.60 3.59 -5.51
N GLY A 49 -4.55 3.15 -4.67
CA GLY A 49 -5.50 2.12 -5.00
C GLY A 49 -6.79 2.66 -5.62
N LYS A 50 -7.88 1.95 -5.37
CA LYS A 50 -9.23 2.18 -5.91
C LYS A 50 -9.91 3.39 -5.26
N TYR A 51 -9.62 3.65 -3.99
CA TYR A 51 -10.19 4.72 -3.18
C TYR A 51 -9.21 5.91 -3.15
N PRO A 52 -9.32 6.87 -4.08
CA PRO A 52 -8.46 8.05 -4.05
C PRO A 52 -8.64 8.79 -2.73
N TYR A 53 -7.57 9.42 -2.26
CA TYR A 53 -7.62 10.21 -1.04
C TYR A 53 -8.75 11.23 -1.09
N GLN A 54 -9.59 11.22 -0.06
CA GLN A 54 -10.59 12.24 0.21
C GLN A 54 -10.38 12.79 1.62
N PRO A 55 -10.53 14.12 1.83
CA PRO A 55 -10.49 14.69 3.17
C PRO A 55 -11.44 13.95 4.11
N TYR A 56 -10.98 13.64 5.33
CA TYR A 56 -11.75 12.96 6.38
C TYR A 56 -12.19 11.50 6.10
N ILE A 57 -11.98 11.01 4.88
CA ILE A 57 -12.25 9.62 4.48
C ILE A 57 -10.94 8.86 4.33
N GLY A 58 -9.86 9.53 3.93
CA GLY A 58 -8.58 8.89 3.62
C GLY A 58 -8.58 8.31 2.21
N GLY A 59 -7.64 7.40 1.95
CA GLY A 59 -7.54 6.67 0.71
C GLY A 59 -6.83 5.34 0.89
N ASP A 60 -6.56 4.68 -0.23
CA ASP A 60 -5.88 3.39 -0.24
C ASP A 60 -4.63 3.35 -1.14
N PHE A 61 -3.81 2.33 -0.90
CA PHE A 61 -2.72 1.96 -1.78
C PHE A 61 -2.51 0.44 -1.78
N SER A 62 -1.84 -0.02 -2.84
CA SER A 62 -1.46 -1.41 -3.01
C SER A 62 0.04 -1.52 -3.23
N LEU A 63 0.57 -2.67 -2.85
CA LEU A 63 1.94 -3.07 -3.08
C LEU A 63 1.96 -4.02 -4.29
N TYR A 64 2.93 -3.85 -5.19
CA TYR A 64 3.16 -4.76 -6.32
C TYR A 64 4.59 -5.30 -6.34
N ALA A 65 4.76 -6.51 -6.87
CA ALA A 65 6.04 -7.14 -7.13
C ALA A 65 6.12 -7.63 -8.59
N CYS A 66 7.33 -7.68 -9.13
CA CYS A 66 7.58 -8.25 -10.45
C CYS A 66 9.03 -8.73 -10.54
N LEU A 67 9.25 -9.96 -11.01
CA LEU A 67 10.58 -10.41 -11.41
C LEU A 67 10.81 -10.15 -12.90
N ARG A 68 11.97 -9.58 -13.22
CA ARG A 68 12.41 -9.35 -14.59
C ARG A 68 13.85 -9.78 -14.80
N ASP A 69 14.19 -10.10 -16.04
CA ASP A 69 15.58 -10.33 -16.41
C ASP A 69 16.36 -9.00 -16.28
N THR A 70 17.67 -9.07 -16.06
CA THR A 70 18.48 -7.86 -15.76
C THR A 70 18.51 -6.84 -16.90
N ASP A 71 18.29 -7.30 -18.13
CA ASP A 71 18.31 -6.48 -19.35
C ASP A 71 16.93 -5.95 -19.73
N ASP A 72 15.87 -6.41 -19.05
CA ASP A 72 14.50 -5.95 -19.30
C ASP A 72 14.29 -4.54 -18.75
N PRO A 73 13.42 -3.73 -19.38
CA PRO A 73 13.05 -2.44 -18.84
C PRO A 73 12.30 -2.61 -17.50
N PRO A 74 12.42 -1.66 -16.57
CA PRO A 74 11.61 -1.65 -15.35
C PRO A 74 10.09 -1.68 -15.66
N PRO A 75 9.27 -2.33 -14.83
CA PRO A 75 7.84 -2.55 -15.10
C PRO A 75 7.05 -1.25 -15.17
N GLN A 76 6.23 -0.99 -16.19
CA GLN A 76 5.43 0.24 -16.31
C GLN A 76 4.13 0.22 -15.49
N ALA A 77 3.58 1.42 -15.27
CA ALA A 77 2.31 1.57 -14.56
C ALA A 77 1.18 1.02 -15.45
N GLY A 78 0.68 -0.17 -15.12
CA GLY A 78 -0.32 -0.88 -15.93
C GLY A 78 0.20 -2.14 -16.61
N ASP A 79 1.45 -2.52 -16.38
CA ASP A 79 1.95 -3.84 -16.78
C ASP A 79 1.08 -4.94 -16.13
N LEU A 80 0.67 -5.91 -16.95
CA LEU A 80 -0.21 -7.02 -16.55
C LEU A 80 0.52 -8.06 -15.70
N ASP A 81 1.86 -8.06 -15.73
CA ASP A 81 2.73 -8.99 -14.98
C ASP A 81 3.09 -8.46 -13.57
N LEU A 82 2.31 -7.50 -13.05
CA LEU A 82 2.46 -7.02 -11.69
C LEU A 82 1.70 -7.95 -10.76
N ASP A 83 2.41 -8.92 -10.20
CA ASP A 83 1.88 -9.79 -9.17
C ASP A 83 1.63 -8.97 -7.90
N ILE A 84 0.42 -9.10 -7.36
CA ILE A 84 0.10 -8.55 -6.05
C ILE A 84 0.61 -9.55 -5.01
N PHE A 85 1.21 -9.05 -3.92
CA PHE A 85 1.92 -9.87 -2.96
C PHE A 85 1.04 -10.97 -2.36
N GLU A 86 1.59 -12.16 -2.13
CA GLU A 86 0.92 -13.22 -1.37
C GLU A 86 1.73 -13.68 -0.14
N TYR A 87 2.88 -13.07 0.09
CA TYR A 87 3.89 -13.60 1.00
C TYR A 87 4.15 -12.67 2.19
N ALA A 88 3.27 -12.77 3.18
CA ALA A 88 3.50 -12.24 4.52
C ALA A 88 3.33 -13.38 5.53
N ASP A 89 4.23 -13.48 6.51
CA ASP A 89 4.04 -14.40 7.63
C ASP A 89 2.86 -13.96 8.53
N GLU A 90 2.40 -14.85 9.40
CA GLU A 90 1.24 -14.60 10.25
C GLU A 90 1.40 -13.36 11.15
N THR A 91 2.61 -13.07 11.62
CA THR A 91 2.87 -11.89 12.46
C THR A 91 2.71 -10.61 11.67
N LEU A 92 3.32 -10.55 10.48
CA LEU A 92 3.24 -9.40 9.59
C LEU A 92 1.81 -9.17 9.11
N LYS A 93 1.10 -10.26 8.81
CA LYS A 93 -0.33 -10.26 8.48
C LYS A 93 -1.18 -9.64 9.59
N GLN A 94 -1.00 -10.06 10.85
CA GLN A 94 -1.72 -9.48 11.98
C GLN A 94 -1.41 -7.98 12.16
N ARG A 95 -0.15 -7.55 11.91
CA ARG A 95 0.23 -6.13 11.93
C ARG A 95 -0.48 -5.32 10.85
N ILE A 96 -0.57 -5.85 9.62
CA ILE A 96 -1.31 -5.20 8.52
C ILE A 96 -2.79 -5.05 8.87
N LEU A 97 -3.42 -6.12 9.36
CA LEU A 97 -4.83 -6.11 9.77
C LEU A 97 -5.10 -5.14 10.91
N ALA A 98 -4.24 -5.14 11.94
CA ALA A 98 -4.34 -4.22 13.06
C ALA A 98 -4.23 -2.76 12.61
N GLN A 99 -3.30 -2.45 11.70
CA GLN A 99 -3.15 -1.10 11.16
C GLN A 99 -4.38 -0.68 10.34
N ASN A 100 -4.90 -1.54 9.45
CA ASN A 100 -6.12 -1.25 8.70
C ASN A 100 -7.33 -1.01 9.62
N ARG A 101 -7.50 -1.84 10.66
CA ARG A 101 -8.56 -1.65 11.66
C ARG A 101 -8.40 -0.33 12.42
N ALA A 102 -7.17 0.05 12.77
CA ALA A 102 -6.90 1.31 13.46
C ALA A 102 -7.24 2.52 12.58
N VAL A 103 -6.79 2.54 11.33
CA VAL A 103 -7.10 3.62 10.38
C VAL A 103 -8.60 3.68 10.11
N TYR A 104 -9.24 2.54 9.87
CA TYR A 104 -10.68 2.46 9.72
C TYR A 104 -11.44 3.05 10.93
N GLY A 105 -11.03 2.67 12.15
CA GLY A 105 -11.61 3.20 13.38
C GLY A 105 -11.51 4.72 13.47
N LYS A 106 -10.38 5.30 13.05
CA LYS A 106 -10.22 6.76 12.96
C LYS A 106 -11.20 7.38 11.96
N ILE A 107 -11.32 6.83 10.75
CA ILE A 107 -12.24 7.33 9.71
C ILE A 107 -13.70 7.26 10.19
N ALA A 108 -14.07 6.17 10.87
CA ALA A 108 -15.41 5.99 11.44
C ALA A 108 -15.69 6.94 12.63
N ALA A 109 -14.67 7.29 13.41
CA ALA A 109 -14.77 8.20 14.55
C ALA A 109 -14.67 9.68 14.17
N LEU A 110 -14.24 10.01 12.95
CA LEU A 110 -14.18 11.40 12.51
C LEU A 110 -15.56 12.03 12.47
N ASP A 111 -15.74 13.01 13.36
CA ASP A 111 -16.90 13.86 13.38
C ASP A 111 -16.73 14.95 12.32
N VAL A 112 -17.57 14.90 11.28
CA VAL A 112 -17.59 15.93 10.25
C VAL A 112 -18.40 17.16 10.68
N SER A 113 -18.99 17.18 11.88
CA SER A 113 -19.80 18.30 12.39
C SER A 113 -19.04 19.62 12.50
N HIS A 114 -17.71 19.59 12.58
CA HIS A 114 -16.86 20.79 12.60
C HIS A 114 -16.86 21.56 11.27
N LEU A 115 -17.37 20.97 10.19
CA LEU A 115 -17.63 21.62 8.90
C LEU A 115 -18.91 22.48 8.93
N GLN A 116 -19.19 23.08 10.09
CA GLN A 116 -20.45 23.71 10.51
C GLN A 116 -20.87 24.95 9.69
N ASN A 117 -20.06 25.38 8.72
CA ASN A 117 -20.31 26.58 7.92
C ASN A 117 -20.51 26.23 6.43
N ALA A 118 -21.78 25.92 6.11
CA ALA A 118 -22.46 26.05 4.81
C ALA A 118 -22.01 25.19 3.60
N ASP A 119 -23.00 24.99 2.72
CA ASP A 119 -22.90 24.61 1.31
C ASP A 119 -22.68 23.13 0.96
N ALA A 120 -23.16 22.78 -0.25
CA ALA A 120 -23.31 21.42 -0.81
C ALA A 120 -22.12 20.47 -0.60
N GLU A 121 -20.93 20.99 -0.33
CA GLU A 121 -19.72 20.24 -0.02
C GLU A 121 -19.87 19.39 1.26
N TYR A 122 -20.55 19.88 2.30
CA TYR A 122 -20.81 19.11 3.52
C TYR A 122 -21.69 17.88 3.26
N GLU A 123 -22.77 18.05 2.50
CA GLU A 123 -23.69 16.98 2.12
C GLU A 123 -23.03 15.97 1.17
N ILE A 124 -22.15 16.45 0.27
CA ILE A 124 -21.34 15.58 -0.60
C ILE A 124 -20.39 14.72 0.24
N LEU A 125 -19.68 15.30 1.21
CA LEU A 125 -18.75 14.56 2.07
C LEU A 125 -19.46 13.54 2.95
N LEU A 126 -20.61 13.90 3.54
CA LEU A 126 -21.45 12.97 4.29
C LEU A 126 -21.92 11.81 3.42
N SER A 127 -22.39 12.11 2.21
CA SER A 127 -22.86 11.10 1.25
C SER A 127 -21.74 10.18 0.79
N GLN A 128 -20.57 10.72 0.46
CA GLN A 128 -19.37 9.95 0.09
C GLN A 128 -18.94 9.05 1.25
N ARG A 129 -18.89 9.59 2.47
CA ARG A 129 -18.56 8.82 3.67
C ARG A 129 -19.56 7.68 3.88
N ALA A 130 -20.86 7.94 3.77
CA ALA A 130 -21.90 6.91 3.91
C ALA A 130 -21.81 5.81 2.83
N LEU A 131 -21.42 6.15 1.61
CA LEU A 131 -21.25 5.20 0.51
C LEU A 131 -19.96 4.37 0.62
N THR A 132 -18.86 5.00 1.05
CA THR A 132 -17.53 4.39 1.02
C THR A 132 -17.21 3.62 2.30
N LEU A 133 -17.65 4.11 3.48
CA LEU A 133 -17.35 3.48 4.77
C LEU A 133 -17.77 2.00 4.87
N PRO A 134 -18.97 1.58 4.42
CA PRO A 134 -19.37 0.17 4.47
C PRO A 134 -18.45 -0.72 3.63
N SER A 135 -17.99 -0.23 2.48
CA SER A 135 -17.08 -0.98 1.60
C SER A 135 -15.69 -1.11 2.23
N LEU A 136 -15.14 -0.01 2.76
CA LEU A 136 -13.85 -0.03 3.46
C LEU A 136 -13.90 -0.92 4.71
N ARG A 137 -15.02 -0.88 5.45
CA ARG A 137 -15.26 -1.75 6.59
C ARG A 137 -15.25 -3.23 6.19
N PHE A 138 -16.04 -3.59 5.18
CA PHE A 138 -16.07 -4.95 4.66
C PHE A 138 -14.69 -5.39 4.17
N GLU A 139 -13.96 -4.51 3.50
CA GLU A 139 -12.62 -4.82 3.03
C GLU A 139 -11.62 -5.04 4.18
N ALA A 140 -11.71 -4.25 5.27
CA ALA A 140 -10.87 -4.40 6.45
C ALA A 140 -11.25 -5.59 7.36
N GLU A 141 -12.53 -5.98 7.41
CA GLU A 141 -13.09 -6.92 8.40
C GLU A 141 -13.28 -8.36 7.89
N THR A 142 -13.27 -8.65 6.59
CA THR A 142 -13.54 -10.03 6.14
C THR A 142 -12.38 -10.98 6.45
N ASP A 143 -12.63 -11.93 7.37
CA ASP A 143 -11.77 -13.06 7.77
C ASP A 143 -11.71 -14.20 6.72
N ARG A 144 -11.52 -13.89 5.42
CA ARG A 144 -11.32 -14.99 4.44
C ARG A 144 -9.98 -15.69 4.70
N PRO A 145 -9.93 -17.04 4.61
CA PRO A 145 -8.68 -17.76 4.75
C PRO A 145 -7.72 -17.30 3.64
N TRP A 146 -6.61 -16.75 4.11
CA TRP A 146 -5.39 -16.34 3.44
C TRP A 146 -5.16 -16.87 2.02
N ILE A 147 -4.86 -15.92 1.14
CA ILE A 147 -4.03 -15.90 -0.09
C ILE A 147 -4.54 -14.63 -0.79
N GLU A 148 -3.67 -13.85 -1.41
CA GLU A 148 -3.89 -12.47 -1.86
C GLU A 148 -3.78 -11.37 -0.77
N VAL A 149 -2.63 -10.68 -0.72
CA VAL A 149 -2.55 -9.27 -0.29
C VAL A 149 -3.21 -8.40 -1.39
N ASN A 150 -4.39 -8.79 -1.90
CA ASN A 150 -5.18 -8.05 -2.90
C ASN A 150 -6.04 -6.95 -2.29
N LYS A 151 -5.86 -6.64 -1.01
CA LYS A 151 -6.67 -5.63 -0.35
C LYS A 151 -5.94 -4.30 -0.21
N PRO A 152 -6.68 -3.19 -0.41
CA PRO A 152 -6.14 -1.86 -0.19
C PRO A 152 -5.61 -1.67 1.24
N LEU A 153 -4.40 -1.15 1.35
CA LEU A 153 -3.82 -0.66 2.60
C LEU A 153 -4.34 0.76 2.82
N LEU A 154 -4.98 1.00 3.96
CA LEU A 154 -5.71 2.24 4.22
C LEU A 154 -4.83 3.29 4.90
N TYR A 155 -4.98 4.55 4.52
CA TYR A 155 -4.35 5.68 5.20
C TYR A 155 -5.31 6.87 5.25
N LEU A 156 -5.33 7.57 6.37
CA LEU A 156 -6.10 8.80 6.53
C LEU A 156 -5.21 10.04 6.43
N ASP A 157 -3.97 9.95 6.92
CA ASP A 157 -3.05 11.09 6.99
C ASP A 157 -1.57 10.68 6.87
N GLU A 158 -0.67 11.64 7.06
CA GLU A 158 0.79 11.42 7.03
C GLU A 158 1.30 10.53 8.16
N ALA A 159 0.63 10.53 9.32
CA ALA A 159 1.02 9.70 10.46
C ALA A 159 0.76 8.22 10.17
N ASP A 160 -0.35 7.90 9.49
CA ASP A 160 -0.60 6.53 9.03
C ASP A 160 0.45 6.08 8.01
N ILE A 161 0.84 6.94 7.07
CA ILE A 161 1.91 6.64 6.10
C ILE A 161 3.24 6.37 6.81
N ALA A 162 3.55 7.09 7.89
CA ALA A 162 4.75 6.86 8.69
C ALA A 162 4.74 5.46 9.33
N VAL A 163 3.60 5.01 9.85
CA VAL A 163 3.46 3.65 10.41
C VAL A 163 3.58 2.59 9.32
N TRP A 164 2.99 2.83 8.14
CA TRP A 164 3.12 1.94 6.98
C TRP A 164 4.58 1.75 6.54
N GLY A 165 5.43 2.75 6.76
CA GLY A 165 6.86 2.69 6.46
C GLY A 165 7.54 1.40 6.92
N GLY A 166 7.41 1.07 8.21
CA GLY A 166 8.04 -0.12 8.78
C GLY A 166 7.40 -1.42 8.26
N ILE A 167 6.07 -1.47 8.19
CA ILE A 167 5.35 -2.65 7.73
C ILE A 167 5.70 -2.98 6.27
N VAL A 168 5.72 -1.99 5.39
CA VAL A 168 6.05 -2.17 3.97
C VAL A 168 7.51 -2.60 3.79
N ALA A 169 8.44 -2.03 4.57
CA ALA A 169 9.83 -2.47 4.53
C ALA A 169 9.99 -3.95 4.92
N ASP A 170 9.28 -4.40 5.96
CA ASP A 170 9.26 -5.81 6.36
C ASP A 170 8.67 -6.71 5.27
N VAL A 171 7.55 -6.31 4.65
CA VAL A 171 6.95 -7.04 3.51
C VAL A 171 7.97 -7.20 2.38
N PHE A 172 8.65 -6.12 2.03
CA PHE A 172 9.62 -6.11 0.93
C PHE A 172 10.86 -6.95 1.24
N ALA A 173 11.36 -6.94 2.48
CA ALA A 173 12.47 -7.78 2.91
C ALA A 173 12.12 -9.27 2.87
N VAL A 174 10.96 -9.64 3.40
CA VAL A 174 10.46 -11.02 3.41
C VAL A 174 10.22 -11.53 1.99
N THR A 175 9.73 -10.67 1.08
CA THR A 175 9.59 -11.00 -0.34
C THR A 175 10.94 -11.28 -0.99
N ALA A 176 11.94 -10.42 -0.78
CA ALA A 176 13.28 -10.64 -1.34
C ALA A 176 13.89 -11.97 -0.88
N ILE A 177 13.71 -12.32 0.40
CA ILE A 177 14.15 -13.61 0.95
C ILE A 177 13.38 -14.76 0.30
N GLY A 178 12.05 -14.67 0.20
CA GLY A 178 11.22 -15.70 -0.41
C GLY A 178 11.57 -15.98 -1.87
N VAL A 179 11.81 -14.93 -2.67
CA VAL A 179 12.26 -15.07 -4.06
C VAL A 179 13.65 -15.70 -4.13
N ARG A 180 14.62 -15.18 -3.36
CA ARG A 180 16.00 -15.73 -3.35
C ARG A 180 16.05 -17.18 -2.88
N GLY A 181 15.14 -17.57 -1.99
CA GLY A 181 15.00 -18.94 -1.50
C GLY A 181 14.21 -19.86 -2.43
N GLY A 182 13.69 -19.35 -3.56
CA GLY A 182 12.88 -20.14 -4.49
C GLY A 182 11.52 -20.56 -3.92
N ILE A 183 10.99 -19.82 -2.95
CA ILE A 183 9.68 -20.08 -2.33
C ILE A 183 8.58 -19.30 -3.09
N ILE A 184 8.94 -18.14 -3.63
CA ILE A 184 8.07 -17.28 -4.43
C ILE A 184 8.55 -17.33 -5.88
N HIS A 185 7.65 -17.65 -6.79
CA HIS A 185 7.87 -17.59 -8.23
C HIS A 185 6.80 -16.68 -8.84
N ASN A 186 7.10 -15.94 -9.91
CA ASN A 186 6.06 -15.26 -10.68
C ASN A 186 4.99 -16.31 -11.02
N GLY A 187 3.73 -16.03 -10.67
CA GLY A 187 2.66 -17.02 -10.73
C GLY A 187 2.60 -17.72 -12.09
N ARG A 188 3.01 -19.00 -12.12
CA ARG A 188 2.62 -20.01 -13.12
C ARG A 188 2.52 -21.37 -12.45
#